data_AF-A0A060R6I3-F1
#
_entry.id   AF-A0A060R6I3-F1
#
_cell.length_a   1.000
_cell.length_b   1.000
_cell.length_c   1.000
_cell.angle_alpha   90.00
_cell.angle_beta   90.00
_cell.angle_gamma   90.00
#
_symmetry.space_group_name_H-M   'P 1'
#
loop_
_entity.id
_entity.type
_entity.pdbx_description
1 polymer ?
#
loop_
_entity_poly.entity_id
_entity_poly.type
_entity_poly.pdbx_seq_one_letter_code
_entity_poly.pdbx_strand_id
1 'polypeptide(L)'
;MNIDDLKEKPIWQMTGEEFLYLQQNTGATTATASAPAIDSTTKKHVYGIVGIARLFGCSMPTAHRIKKSGKIDQAITQIGRKIIVDADLALELAGRKTGGR
;
A
#
# COMPACT_ATOMS: atom_id res chain seq x y z
N MET A 1 -2.74 -31.44 -23.40
CA MET A 1 -4.07 -31.48 -22.75
C MET A 1 -4.67 -30.08 -22.83
N ASN A 2 -5.91 -29.91 -23.28
CA ASN A 2 -6.55 -28.59 -23.37
C ASN A 2 -6.95 -28.10 -21.97
N ILE A 3 -6.55 -26.89 -21.62
CA ILE A 3 -6.78 -26.30 -20.28
C ILE A 3 -8.27 -26.06 -20.02
N ASP A 4 -9.05 -25.78 -21.07
CA ASP A 4 -10.48 -25.49 -20.96
C ASP A 4 -11.28 -26.73 -20.58
N ASP A 5 -10.94 -27.90 -21.13
CA ASP A 5 -11.54 -29.19 -20.76
C ASP A 5 -11.27 -29.57 -19.29
N LEU A 6 -10.10 -29.20 -18.77
CA LEU A 6 -9.74 -29.43 -17.37
C LEU A 6 -10.50 -28.52 -16.39
N LYS A 7 -10.93 -27.33 -16.82
CA LYS A 7 -11.70 -26.39 -15.98
C LYS A 7 -13.18 -26.78 -15.86
N GLU A 8 -13.71 -27.49 -16.86
CA GLU A 8 -15.10 -27.98 -16.85
C GLU A 8 -15.28 -29.20 -15.95
N LYS A 9 -14.20 -29.95 -15.68
CA LYS A 9 -14.23 -31.09 -14.77
C LYS A 9 -14.24 -30.62 -13.30
N PRO A 10 -15.08 -31.23 -12.45
CA PRO A 10 -15.00 -30.96 -11.02
C PRO A 10 -13.74 -31.60 -10.43
N ILE A 11 -13.17 -30.97 -9.40
CA ILE A 11 -11.87 -31.33 -8.79
C ILE A 11 -11.79 -32.82 -8.39
N TRP A 12 -12.89 -33.41 -7.95
CA TRP A 12 -12.95 -34.82 -7.51
C TRP A 12 -12.87 -35.84 -8.67
N GLN A 13 -13.08 -35.41 -9.91
CA GLN A 13 -12.88 -36.23 -11.12
C GLN A 13 -11.50 -36.01 -11.75
N MET A 14 -10.72 -35.05 -11.26
CA MET A 14 -9.39 -34.76 -11.79
C MET A 14 -8.34 -35.66 -11.18
N THR A 15 -7.41 -36.09 -12.01
CA THR A 15 -6.17 -36.74 -11.58
C THR A 15 -5.19 -35.70 -11.00
N GLY A 16 -4.28 -36.15 -10.13
CA GLY A 16 -3.28 -35.27 -9.52
C GLY A 16 -2.37 -34.59 -10.56
N GLU A 17 -2.11 -35.24 -11.70
CA GLU A 17 -1.35 -34.66 -12.80
C GLU A 17 -2.09 -33.52 -13.49
N GLU A 18 -3.39 -33.66 -13.72
CA GLU A 18 -4.24 -32.60 -14.28
C GLU A 18 -4.31 -31.38 -13.35
N PHE A 19 -4.39 -31.60 -12.03
CA PHE A 19 -4.37 -30.54 -11.03
C PHE A 19 -3.03 -29.78 -11.01
N LEU A 20 -1.91 -30.50 -11.01
CA LEU A 20 -0.57 -29.90 -11.02
C LEU A 20 -0.33 -29.09 -12.31
N TYR A 21 -0.84 -29.58 -13.44
CA TYR A 21 -0.80 -28.89 -14.73
C TYR A 21 -1.58 -27.56 -14.72
N LEU A 22 -2.78 -27.51 -14.12
CA LEU A 22 -3.53 -26.26 -13.93
C LEU A 22 -2.78 -25.27 -13.02
N GLN A 23 -2.16 -25.75 -11.95
CA GLN A 23 -1.43 -24.90 -11.01
C GLN A 23 -0.22 -24.22 -11.68
N GLN A 24 0.55 -24.97 -12.46
CA GLN A 24 1.71 -24.44 -13.19
C GLN A 24 1.29 -23.44 -14.28
N ASN A 25 0.18 -23.70 -14.98
CA ASN A 25 -0.32 -22.80 -16.02
C ASN A 25 -0.98 -21.52 -15.45
N THR A 26 -1.49 -21.58 -14.22
CA THR A 26 -1.96 -20.38 -13.50
C THR A 26 -0.79 -19.45 -13.17
N GLY A 27 0.40 -20.00 -12.90
CA GLY A 27 1.63 -19.22 -12.67
C GLY A 27 2.19 -18.54 -13.92
N ALA A 28 1.93 -19.06 -15.13
CA ALA A 28 2.33 -18.43 -16.39
C ALA A 28 1.38 -17.30 -16.84
N THR A 29 0.10 -17.35 -16.42
CA THR A 29 -0.91 -16.35 -16.80
C THR A 29 -1.11 -15.26 -15.74
N THR A 30 -0.60 -15.46 -14.51
CA THR A 30 -0.51 -14.41 -13.48
C THR A 30 0.75 -13.54 -13.60
N ALA A 31 1.36 -13.47 -14.79
CA ALA A 31 2.17 -12.31 -15.19
C ALA A 31 1.32 -11.11 -15.63
N THR A 32 -0.02 -11.24 -15.72
CA THR A 32 -0.89 -10.13 -16.19
C THR A 32 -2.22 -9.99 -15.45
N ALA A 33 -2.32 -10.50 -14.21
CA ALA A 33 -3.43 -10.21 -13.30
C ALA A 33 -2.92 -9.87 -11.89
N SER A 34 -1.85 -9.10 -11.84
CA SER A 34 -1.29 -8.55 -10.61
C SER A 34 -1.95 -7.20 -10.31
N ALA A 35 -3.05 -7.22 -9.54
CA ALA A 35 -3.61 -6.07 -8.83
C ALA A 35 -4.01 -4.88 -9.73
N PRO A 36 -4.81 -3.90 -9.25
CA PRO A 36 -4.72 -2.57 -9.84
C PRO A 36 -3.24 -2.19 -9.87
N ALA A 37 -2.74 -1.79 -11.03
CA ALA A 37 -1.44 -1.17 -11.17
C ALA A 37 -1.31 -0.11 -10.07
N ILE A 38 -0.56 -0.45 -9.02
CA ILE A 38 0.07 0.57 -8.20
C ILE A 38 1.16 1.07 -9.11
N ASP A 39 0.75 2.01 -9.96
CA ASP A 39 1.62 2.85 -10.73
C ASP A 39 2.85 3.14 -9.87
N SER A 40 4.02 3.01 -10.46
CA SER A 40 5.33 3.34 -9.87
C SER A 40 5.49 4.85 -9.54
N THR A 41 4.37 5.53 -9.30
CA THR A 41 4.20 6.77 -8.55
C THR A 41 3.52 6.47 -7.21
N THR A 42 3.94 5.41 -6.51
CA THR A 42 3.41 5.00 -5.20
C THR A 42 3.79 6.04 -4.14
N LYS A 43 3.17 7.22 -4.23
CA LYS A 43 3.12 8.23 -3.19
C LYS A 43 2.57 7.51 -1.97
N LYS A 44 3.46 7.22 -1.03
CA LYS A 44 3.11 6.48 0.18
C LYS A 44 2.20 7.39 1.00
N HIS A 45 0.90 7.23 0.83
CA HIS A 45 -0.07 7.96 1.64
C HIS A 45 -0.25 7.24 2.97
N VAL A 46 -0.25 8.04 4.02
CA VAL A 46 -0.31 7.61 5.40
C VAL A 46 -1.56 8.19 6.04
N TYR A 47 -2.30 7.36 6.77
CA TYR A 47 -3.65 7.71 7.23
C TYR A 47 -3.70 7.96 8.73
N GLY A 48 -4.38 9.04 9.11
CA GLY A 48 -4.67 9.39 10.49
C GLY A 48 -3.46 9.84 11.30
N ILE A 49 -3.68 10.11 12.58
CA ILE A 49 -2.61 10.52 13.51
C ILE A 49 -1.64 9.36 13.78
N VAL A 50 -2.16 8.13 13.80
CA VAL A 50 -1.36 6.90 13.96
C VAL A 50 -0.38 6.76 12.80
N GLY A 51 -0.82 7.11 11.59
CA GLY A 51 0.04 7.14 10.43
C GLY A 51 1.19 8.13 10.59
N ILE A 52 0.91 9.38 10.99
CA ILE A 52 1.94 10.39 11.25
C ILE A 52 2.95 9.89 12.30
N ALA A 53 2.46 9.29 13.38
CA ALA A 53 3.30 8.72 14.43
C ALA A 53 4.26 7.64 13.89
N ARG A 54 3.75 6.73 13.06
CA ARG A 54 4.55 5.66 12.43
C ARG A 54 5.56 6.22 11.42
N LEU A 55 5.18 7.24 10.65
CA LEU A 55 6.05 7.86 9.66
C LEU A 55 7.27 8.54 10.29
N PHE A 56 7.07 9.24 11.41
CA PHE A 56 8.15 9.92 12.13
C PHE A 56 8.79 9.07 13.24
N GLY A 57 8.33 7.84 13.46
CA GLY A 57 8.79 7.00 14.57
C GLY A 57 8.56 7.65 15.95
N CYS A 58 7.50 8.43 16.11
CA CYS A 58 7.26 9.24 17.30
C CYS A 58 6.02 8.77 18.09
N SER A 59 5.90 9.22 19.34
CA SER A 59 4.72 8.95 20.18
C SER A 59 3.49 9.73 19.70
N MET A 60 2.28 9.25 20.00
CA MET A 60 1.02 9.94 19.67
C MET A 60 0.96 11.42 20.10
N PRO A 61 1.35 11.82 21.34
CA PRO A 61 1.33 13.23 21.72
C PRO A 61 2.32 14.07 20.90
N THR A 62 3.45 13.48 20.50
CA THR A 62 4.42 14.15 19.64
C THR A 62 3.86 14.35 18.22
N ALA A 63 3.19 13.34 17.66
CA ALA A 63 2.50 13.45 16.37
C ALA A 63 1.42 14.54 16.40
N HIS A 64 0.65 14.64 17.49
CA HIS A 64 -0.31 15.74 17.70
C HIS A 64 0.36 17.11 17.74
N ARG A 65 1.52 17.23 18.40
CA ARG A 65 2.31 18.48 18.42
C ARG A 65 2.82 18.82 17.02
N ILE A 66 3.29 17.85 16.25
CA ILE A 66 3.74 18.05 14.86
C ILE A 66 2.59 18.56 14.00
N LYS A 67 1.41 17.92 14.08
CA LYS A 67 0.19 18.40 13.40
C LYS A 67 -0.16 19.82 13.84
N LYS A 68 -0.15 20.11 15.15
CA LYS A 68 -0.49 21.44 15.69
C LYS A 68 0.54 22.52 15.33
N SER A 69 1.80 22.13 15.11
CA SER A 69 2.88 23.05 14.77
C SER A 69 2.86 23.52 13.32
N GLY A 70 2.02 22.93 12.47
CA GLY A 70 1.83 23.34 11.07
C GLY A 70 3.01 23.02 10.13
N LYS A 71 4.07 22.36 10.61
CA LYS A 71 5.26 22.04 9.81
C LYS A 71 4.98 21.16 8.59
N ILE A 72 3.86 20.45 8.60
CA ILE A 72 3.50 19.41 7.60
C ILE A 72 2.16 19.75 6.95
N ASP A 73 1.60 20.94 7.17
CA ASP A 73 0.24 21.27 6.69
C ASP A 73 0.11 21.15 5.17
N GLN A 74 1.18 21.44 4.41
CA GLN A 74 1.19 21.27 2.96
C GLN A 74 1.11 19.80 2.50
N ALA A 75 1.54 18.85 3.34
CA ALA A 75 1.43 17.42 3.05
C ALA A 75 0.18 16.78 3.66
N ILE A 76 -0.61 17.52 4.44
CA ILE A 76 -1.80 17.02 5.10
C ILE A 76 -3.04 17.46 4.31
N THR A 77 -3.76 16.48 3.77
CA THR A 77 -5.11 16.68 3.23
C THR A 77 -6.12 16.22 4.26
N GLN A 78 -6.83 17.18 4.87
CA GLN A 78 -7.87 16.89 5.86
C GLN A 78 -9.26 17.00 5.22
N ILE A 79 -9.98 15.89 5.18
CA ILE A 79 -11.39 15.82 4.76
C ILE A 79 -12.22 15.51 6.02
N GLY A 80 -12.75 16.56 6.65
CA GLY A 80 -13.48 16.44 7.92
C GLY A 80 -12.58 15.87 9.03
N ARG A 81 -12.91 14.67 9.55
CA ARG A 81 -12.10 13.95 10.56
C ARG A 81 -11.03 13.03 9.97
N LYS A 82 -11.05 12.80 8.65
CA LYS A 82 -10.06 11.97 7.96
C LYS A 82 -8.83 12.82 7.66
N ILE A 83 -7.66 12.27 7.97
CA ILE A 83 -6.36 12.90 7.73
C ILE A 83 -5.62 11.98 6.78
N ILE A 84 -5.23 12.50 5.63
CA ILE A 84 -4.43 11.80 4.63
C ILE A 84 -3.12 12.59 4.52
N VAL A 85 -1.99 11.91 4.65
CA VAL A 85 -0.67 12.54 4.65
C VAL A 85 0.16 11.93 3.53
N ASP A 86 0.74 12.76 2.67
CA ASP A 86 1.73 12.29 1.71
C ASP A 86 3.08 12.12 2.42
N ALA A 87 3.65 10.91 2.41
CA ALA A 87 4.82 10.59 3.22
C ALA A 87 6.08 11.29 2.73
N ASP A 88 6.28 11.35 1.41
CA ASP A 88 7.52 11.86 0.82
C ASP A 88 7.61 13.38 1.04
N LEU A 89 6.51 14.08 0.83
CA LEU A 89 6.40 15.51 1.09
C LEU A 89 6.50 15.82 2.60
N ALA A 90 5.92 14.98 3.46
CA ALA A 90 6.03 15.16 4.91
C ALA A 90 7.46 15.02 5.43
N LEU A 91 8.25 14.10 4.87
CA LEU A 91 9.66 13.93 5.22
C LEU A 91 10.51 15.11 4.71
N GLU A 92 10.28 15.59 3.49
CA GLU A 92 10.99 16.75 2.95
C GLU A 92 10.76 18.00 3.81
N LEU A 93 9.50 18.28 4.14
CA LEU A 93 9.11 19.44 4.95
C LEU A 93 9.62 19.36 6.38
N ALA A 94 9.61 18.16 6.98
CA ALA A 94 10.19 17.95 8.31
C ALA A 94 11.73 18.08 8.31
N GLY A 95 12.38 17.72 7.20
CA GLY A 95 13.83 17.84 7.01
C GLY A 95 14.32 19.28 6.82
N ARG A 96 13.46 20.22 6.40
CA ARG A 96 13.77 21.65 6.38
C ARG A 96 13.87 22.16 7.81
N LYS A 97 15.11 22.14 8.31
CA LYS A 97 15.48 22.46 9.70
C LYS A 97 15.21 23.94 10.00
N THR A 98 13.99 24.29 10.39
CA THR A 98 13.67 25.59 11.00
C THR A 98 14.15 25.58 12.45
N GLY A 99 15.43 25.87 12.66
CA GLY A 99 16.02 26.13 13.97
C GLY A 99 16.42 24.86 14.73
N GLY A 100 17.73 24.61 14.79
CA GLY A 100 18.37 23.85 15.85
C GLY A 100 19.45 24.72 16.47
N ARG A 101 19.63 24.59 17.79
CA ARG A 101 20.89 24.95 18.44
C ARG A 101 22.03 24.12 17.85
#